data_AF-A0A5N9HDD1-F1
#
_entry.id   AF-A0A5N9HDD1-F1
#
_cell.length_a   1.000
_cell.length_b   1.000
_cell.length_c   1.000
_cell.angle_alpha   90.00
_cell.angle_beta   90.00
_cell.angle_gamma   90.00
#
_symmetry.space_group_name_H-M   'P 1'
#
loop_
_entity.id
_entity.type
_entity.pdbx_description
1 polymer ?
#
loop_
_entity_poly.entity_id
_entity_poly.type
_entity_poly.pdbx_seq_one_letter_code
_entity_poly.pdbx_strand_id
1 'polypeptide(L)'
;MDDIDFDSYNSIFANHNTLDCFINQSSNYSGEYNIESSEGCDFNPVSGTDMQFSDPKLAPPTVNGGCNNSTPQGCTFKQTPITPGSPGVDAGDDPTCAHTDQRGFVRPSPCDIGAYELF
;
A
#
# COMPACT_ATOMS: atom_id res chain seq x y z
N MET A 1 14.68 -4.64 -23.97
CA MET A 1 14.92 -4.46 -22.53
C MET A 1 13.62 -3.90 -22.05
N ASP A 2 12.74 -4.80 -21.62
CA ASP A 2 11.40 -4.43 -21.23
C ASP A 2 11.55 -3.54 -19.99
N ASP A 3 11.05 -2.33 -20.11
CA ASP A 3 10.91 -1.42 -18.99
C ASP A 3 10.12 -2.17 -17.92
N ILE A 4 10.69 -2.35 -16.73
CA ILE A 4 9.91 -2.84 -15.61
C ILE A 4 9.05 -1.65 -15.20
N ASP A 5 7.91 -1.49 -15.88
CA ASP A 5 6.82 -0.68 -15.37
C ASP A 5 6.37 -1.33 -14.06
N PHE A 6 6.84 -0.75 -12.95
CA PHE A 6 6.39 -1.12 -11.62
C PHE A 6 5.09 -0.38 -11.35
N ASP A 7 3.99 -0.92 -11.89
CA ASP A 7 2.66 -0.42 -11.58
C ASP A 7 2.34 -0.72 -10.11
N SER A 8 2.26 0.31 -9.27
CA SER A 8 1.78 0.16 -7.90
C SER A 8 0.26 0.23 -7.85
N TYR A 9 -0.38 -0.75 -7.21
CA TYR A 9 -1.82 -0.79 -6.95
C TYR A 9 -2.05 -0.88 -5.45
N ASN A 10 -3.12 -0.28 -4.93
CA ASN A 10 -3.54 -0.44 -3.53
C ASN A 10 -2.38 -0.24 -2.53
N SER A 11 -1.50 0.72 -2.80
CA SER A 11 -0.25 0.92 -2.07
C SER A 11 -0.19 2.26 -1.33
N ILE A 12 0.56 2.30 -0.23
CA ILE A 12 0.75 3.51 0.57
C ILE A 12 2.19 4.00 0.41
N PHE A 13 2.32 5.27 0.03
CA PHE A 13 3.55 6.02 -0.06
C PHE A 13 3.52 7.09 1.03
N ALA A 14 4.23 6.83 2.12
CA ALA A 14 4.25 7.70 3.29
C ALA A 14 5.67 8.09 3.69
N ASN A 15 5.84 9.30 4.24
CA ASN A 15 7.14 9.81 4.71
C ASN A 15 8.23 9.70 3.63
N HIS A 16 7.90 10.10 2.41
CA HIS A 16 8.78 10.08 1.25
C HIS A 16 9.02 11.51 0.75
N ASN A 17 10.13 11.69 0.06
CA ASN A 17 10.40 12.88 -0.76
C ASN A 17 10.27 12.51 -2.25
N THR A 18 10.49 13.49 -3.13
CA THR A 18 10.37 13.30 -4.58
C THR A 18 11.21 12.11 -5.06
N LEU A 19 12.48 12.02 -4.67
CA LEU A 19 13.41 10.98 -5.18
C LEU A 19 13.07 9.55 -4.73
N ASP A 20 12.28 9.37 -3.68
CA ASP A 20 11.95 8.05 -3.16
C ASP A 20 10.95 7.30 -4.07
N CYS A 21 10.28 8.04 -4.97
CA CYS A 21 9.26 7.52 -5.88
C CYS A 21 9.71 7.49 -7.35
N PHE A 22 10.98 7.70 -7.66
CA PHE A 22 11.45 7.60 -9.05
C PHE A 22 12.63 6.64 -9.14
N ILE A 23 12.51 5.62 -9.99
CA ILE A 23 13.65 4.84 -10.43
C ILE A 23 14.12 5.44 -11.77
N ASN A 24 15.35 5.98 -11.78
CA ASN A 24 15.99 6.54 -12.98
C ASN A 24 15.22 7.68 -13.69
N GLN A 25 14.50 8.54 -12.95
CA GLN A 25 13.79 9.71 -13.49
C GLN A 25 12.60 9.38 -14.41
N SER A 26 12.21 8.11 -14.53
CA SER A 26 10.93 7.71 -15.10
C SER A 26 9.89 7.74 -13.98
N SER A 27 8.75 8.38 -14.23
CA SER A 27 7.60 8.42 -13.32
C SER A 27 7.21 7.01 -12.88
N ASN A 28 6.86 6.82 -11.60
CA ASN A 28 6.09 5.64 -11.21
C ASN A 28 4.80 5.65 -12.03
N TYR A 29 4.57 4.61 -12.82
CA TYR A 29 3.25 4.37 -13.36
C TYR A 29 2.36 3.94 -12.20
N SER A 30 1.32 4.72 -11.94
CA SER A 30 0.31 4.33 -10.97
C SER A 30 -0.58 3.29 -11.62
N GLY A 31 -0.67 2.13 -10.99
CA GLY A 31 -1.73 1.17 -11.23
C GLY A 31 -3.07 1.61 -10.64
N GLU A 32 -3.16 2.78 -10.01
CA GLU A 32 -4.33 3.36 -9.36
C GLU A 32 -4.57 2.89 -7.90
N TYR A 33 -5.46 3.61 -7.21
CA TYR A 33 -5.88 3.36 -5.83
C TYR A 33 -4.72 3.36 -4.83
N ASN A 34 -3.75 4.25 -5.04
CA ASN A 34 -2.65 4.48 -4.10
C ASN A 34 -2.94 5.67 -3.18
N ILE A 35 -2.31 5.69 -2.00
CA ILE A 35 -2.32 6.84 -1.10
C ILE A 35 -0.92 7.42 -1.00
N GLU A 36 -0.81 8.73 -1.21
CA GLU A 36 0.41 9.49 -1.07
C GLU A 36 0.26 10.55 0.02
N SER A 37 1.17 10.56 0.99
CA SER A 37 1.10 11.52 2.10
C SER A 37 1.57 12.94 1.75
N SER A 38 2.21 13.16 0.59
CA SER A 38 2.84 14.43 0.19
C SER A 38 2.79 14.67 -1.33
N GLU A 39 3.53 15.68 -1.85
CA GLU A 39 3.78 15.96 -3.29
C GLU A 39 5.15 15.45 -3.72
N GLY A 40 5.36 14.14 -3.74
CA GLY A 40 6.65 13.54 -4.06
C GLY A 40 6.61 12.63 -5.26
N CYS A 41 5.60 11.77 -5.36
CA CYS A 41 5.56 10.69 -6.32
C CYS A 41 5.00 11.09 -7.68
N ASP A 42 4.30 12.23 -7.79
CA ASP A 42 3.71 12.77 -9.03
C ASP A 42 3.10 11.65 -9.89
N PHE A 43 2.21 10.86 -9.26
CA PHE A 43 1.53 9.78 -9.95
C PHE A 43 0.87 10.35 -11.19
N ASN A 44 1.31 9.91 -12.37
CA ASN A 44 0.67 10.27 -13.63
C ASN A 44 -0.75 9.70 -13.57
N PRO A 45 -1.79 10.51 -13.33
CA PRO A 45 -3.08 9.99 -12.96
C PRO A 45 -3.71 9.38 -14.21
N VAL A 46 -3.69 8.04 -14.30
CA VAL A 46 -4.45 7.32 -15.33
C VAL A 46 -5.96 7.51 -15.06
N SER A 47 -6.34 7.61 -13.78
CA SER A 47 -7.64 8.10 -13.32
C SER A 47 -7.55 8.76 -11.93
N GLY A 48 -8.55 9.55 -11.55
CA GLY A 48 -8.57 10.32 -10.29
C GLY A 48 -8.82 9.49 -9.01
N THR A 49 -8.36 8.25 -8.99
CA THR A 49 -8.54 7.26 -7.91
C THR A 49 -7.37 7.24 -6.94
N ASP A 50 -6.19 7.73 -7.36
CA ASP A 50 -5.08 7.99 -6.45
C ASP A 50 -5.39 9.14 -5.49
N MET A 51 -5.07 8.92 -4.23
CA MET A 51 -5.25 9.87 -3.14
C MET A 51 -3.93 10.57 -2.85
N GLN A 52 -3.69 11.66 -3.55
CA GLN A 52 -2.54 12.54 -3.28
C GLN A 52 -2.81 13.40 -2.03
N PHE A 53 -1.75 13.86 -1.36
CA PHE A 53 -1.82 14.70 -0.14
C PHE A 53 -2.68 14.14 0.99
N SER A 54 -2.85 12.83 1.02
CA SER A 54 -3.80 12.18 1.92
C SER A 54 -3.02 11.47 3.00
N ASP A 55 -3.19 11.91 4.26
CA ASP A 55 -2.57 11.22 5.39
C ASP A 55 -3.16 9.80 5.49
N PRO A 56 -2.36 8.74 5.30
CA PRO A 56 -2.82 7.35 5.42
C PRO A 56 -3.17 6.96 6.86
N LYS A 57 -2.91 7.82 7.85
CA LYS A 57 -3.15 7.60 9.28
C LYS A 57 -2.54 6.30 9.76
N LEU A 58 -1.25 6.12 9.48
CA LEU A 58 -0.48 4.95 9.88
C LEU A 58 -0.27 4.94 11.40
N ALA A 59 -0.51 3.80 12.02
CA ALA A 59 -0.09 3.54 13.39
C ALA A 59 1.44 3.34 13.44
N PRO A 60 2.06 3.55 14.62
CA PRO A 60 3.47 3.26 14.81
C PRO A 60 3.82 1.82 14.40
N PRO A 61 5.01 1.59 13.82
CA PRO A 61 5.37 0.24 13.42
C PRO A 61 5.34 -0.71 14.62
N THR A 62 4.71 -1.85 14.47
CA THR A 62 4.59 -2.88 15.52
C THR A 62 4.56 -4.28 14.92
N VAL A 63 4.74 -5.31 15.75
CA VAL A 63 4.65 -6.70 15.35
C VAL A 63 3.18 -7.13 15.47
N ASN A 64 2.49 -7.26 14.33
CA ASN A 64 1.08 -7.65 14.28
C ASN A 64 0.85 -9.10 13.86
N GLY A 65 1.89 -9.94 13.86
CA GLY A 65 1.81 -11.37 13.54
C GLY A 65 2.91 -12.17 14.23
N GLY A 66 2.63 -13.44 14.53
CA GLY A 66 3.59 -14.34 15.17
C GLY A 66 3.98 -15.49 14.24
N CYS A 67 5.28 -15.74 14.09
CA CYS A 67 5.78 -16.99 13.51
C CYS A 67 5.19 -18.17 14.30
N ASN A 68 4.44 -19.06 13.66
CA ASN A 68 4.21 -20.40 14.19
C ASN A 68 4.45 -21.43 13.08
N ASN A 69 4.75 -22.68 13.44
CA ASN A 69 5.05 -23.75 12.48
C ASN A 69 3.91 -24.07 11.50
N SER A 70 2.72 -23.52 11.72
CA SER A 70 1.54 -23.67 10.85
C SER A 70 1.42 -22.55 9.81
N THR A 71 2.15 -21.44 9.97
CA THR A 71 2.21 -20.32 9.02
C THR A 71 3.66 -19.84 8.80
N PRO A 72 4.46 -20.52 7.96
CA PRO A 72 5.79 -20.05 7.56
C PRO A 72 5.75 -18.69 6.86
N GLN A 73 4.62 -18.38 6.21
CA GLN A 73 4.33 -17.17 5.45
C GLN A 73 3.55 -16.16 6.31
N GLY A 74 4.16 -15.72 7.41
CA GLY A 74 3.56 -14.77 8.36
C GLY A 74 4.55 -14.33 9.44
N CYS A 75 5.83 -14.57 9.20
CA CYS A 75 6.89 -14.35 10.17
C CYS A 75 7.21 -12.87 10.32
N THR A 76 6.71 -12.28 11.41
CA THR A 76 7.26 -11.14 12.18
C THR A 76 8.01 -10.07 11.38
N PHE A 77 7.39 -9.48 10.36
CA PHE A 77 7.82 -8.16 9.89
C PHE A 77 7.09 -7.10 10.70
N LYS A 78 7.79 -6.03 11.06
CA LYS A 78 7.19 -4.88 11.74
C LYS A 78 6.30 -4.18 10.72
N GLN A 79 4.98 -4.18 10.93
CA GLN A 79 4.03 -3.50 10.06
C GLN A 79 3.67 -2.13 10.61
N THR A 80 3.41 -1.18 9.72
CA THR A 80 2.72 0.09 10.01
C THR A 80 1.29 -0.01 9.49
N PRO A 81 0.33 -0.52 10.28
CA PRO A 81 -1.05 -0.64 9.82
C PRO A 81 -1.71 0.74 9.72
N ILE A 82 -2.70 0.89 8.85
CA ILE A 82 -3.61 2.03 8.89
C ILE A 82 -4.49 1.96 10.17
N THR A 83 -5.00 3.11 10.62
CA THR A 83 -5.89 3.20 11.77
C THR A 83 -7.36 3.31 11.37
N PRO A 84 -8.32 2.99 12.26
CA PRO A 84 -9.73 3.26 12.02
C PRO A 84 -9.95 4.72 11.63
N GLY A 85 -10.55 4.94 10.46
CA GLY A 85 -10.77 6.27 9.88
C GLY A 85 -9.65 6.77 8.96
N SER A 86 -8.66 5.94 8.64
CA SER A 86 -7.78 6.16 7.49
C SER A 86 -8.60 6.24 6.19
N PRO A 87 -8.20 7.08 5.21
CA PRO A 87 -8.80 7.07 3.88
C PRO A 87 -8.57 5.75 3.13
N GLY A 88 -7.63 4.91 3.59
CA GLY A 88 -7.36 3.62 2.99
C GLY A 88 -8.29 2.50 3.43
N VAL A 89 -9.19 2.72 4.39
CA VAL A 89 -10.11 1.66 4.84
C VAL A 89 -11.14 1.37 3.76
N ASP A 90 -11.28 0.11 3.36
CA ASP A 90 -12.23 -0.38 2.34
C ASP A 90 -12.15 0.38 0.99
N ALA A 91 -10.96 0.91 0.65
CA ALA A 91 -10.78 1.85 -0.45
C ALA A 91 -9.98 1.28 -1.63
N GLY A 92 -9.50 0.04 -1.53
CA GLY A 92 -8.73 -0.62 -2.59
C GLY A 92 -9.59 -1.08 -3.76
N ASP A 93 -8.92 -1.29 -4.88
CA ASP A 93 -9.50 -1.86 -6.09
C ASP A 93 -9.53 -3.40 -6.02
N ASP A 94 -10.75 -3.95 -6.04
CA ASP A 94 -11.05 -5.38 -5.87
C ASP A 94 -10.22 -6.32 -6.77
N PRO A 95 -10.09 -6.06 -8.08
CA PRO A 95 -9.34 -6.92 -9.00
C PRO A 95 -7.85 -6.98 -8.71
N THR A 96 -7.31 -5.98 -8.01
CA THR A 96 -5.88 -5.84 -7.72
C THR A 96 -5.55 -6.07 -6.24
N CYS A 97 -6.54 -6.31 -5.40
CA CYS A 97 -6.36 -6.75 -4.03
C CYS A 97 -5.59 -8.09 -3.97
N ALA A 98 -4.51 -8.12 -3.20
CA ALA A 98 -3.82 -9.37 -2.89
C ALA A 98 -4.75 -10.30 -2.07
N HIS A 99 -4.64 -11.61 -2.25
CA HIS A 99 -5.50 -12.58 -1.53
C HIS A 99 -5.33 -12.54 -0.01
N THR A 100 -4.13 -12.18 0.46
CA THR A 100 -3.82 -12.04 1.89
C THR A 100 -3.00 -10.79 2.14
N ASP A 101 -3.10 -10.25 3.35
CA ASP A 101 -2.19 -9.21 3.82
C ASP A 101 -0.81 -9.79 4.19
N GLN A 102 0.13 -8.93 4.61
CA GLN A 102 1.49 -9.37 4.91
C GLN A 102 1.63 -10.27 6.16
N ARG A 103 0.55 -10.45 6.94
CA ARG A 103 0.48 -11.40 8.06
C ARG A 103 -0.07 -12.77 7.62
N GLY A 104 -0.64 -12.84 6.42
CA GLY A 104 -1.31 -14.02 5.88
C GLY A 104 -2.82 -14.07 6.17
N PHE A 105 -3.45 -12.98 6.64
CA PHE A 105 -4.92 -12.94 6.79
C PHE A 105 -5.58 -12.65 5.44
N VAL A 106 -6.71 -13.32 5.16
CA VAL A 106 -7.50 -13.08 3.95
C VAL A 106 -8.00 -11.65 3.93
N ARG A 107 -7.92 -11.01 2.76
CA ARG A 107 -8.43 -9.66 2.54
C ARG A 107 -9.85 -9.71 1.96
N PRO A 108 -10.83 -9.00 2.55
CA PRO A 108 -12.15 -8.83 1.95
C PRO A 108 -12.07 -7.97 0.69
N SER A 109 -13.22 -7.82 0.04
CA SER A 109 -13.41 -7.00 -1.15
C SER A 109 -14.55 -5.99 -0.85
N PRO A 110 -14.30 -4.67 -0.91
CA PRO A 110 -13.01 -4.01 -1.11
C PRO A 110 -12.03 -4.23 0.03
N CYS A 111 -10.74 -4.31 -0.32
CA CYS A 111 -9.66 -4.42 0.66
C CYS A 111 -9.20 -3.04 1.12
N ASP A 112 -8.54 -2.98 2.27
CA ASP A 112 -7.84 -1.78 2.70
C ASP A 112 -6.66 -1.47 1.79
N ILE A 113 -6.34 -0.20 1.51
CA ILE A 113 -5.11 0.15 0.79
C ILE A 113 -3.89 -0.11 1.70
N GLY A 114 -2.86 -0.74 1.14
CA GLY A 114 -1.60 -1.05 1.81
C GLY A 114 -1.41 -2.53 2.13
N ALA A 115 -0.43 -2.80 2.99
CA ALA A 115 0.05 -4.16 3.27
C ALA A 115 -0.63 -4.84 4.47
N TYR A 116 -1.62 -4.21 5.09
CA TYR A 116 -2.27 -4.67 6.31
C TYR A 116 -3.78 -4.46 6.21
N GLU A 117 -4.55 -5.48 6.57
CA GLU A 117 -6.01 -5.42 6.62
C GLU A 117 -6.52 -5.13 8.05
N LEU A 118 -7.31 -4.08 8.21
CA LEU A 118 -8.03 -3.73 9.43
C LEU A 118 -9.37 -4.49 9.46
N PHE A 119 -9.74 -5.02 10.62
CA PHE A 119 -11.00 -5.75 10.84
C PHE A 119 -11.82 -5.10 11.96
#